data_AF-A0A091TD41-F1
#
_entry.id   AF-A0A091TD41-F1
#
_cell.length_a   1.000
_cell.length_b   1.000
_cell.length_c   1.000
_cell.angle_alpha   90.00
_cell.angle_beta   90.00
_cell.angle_gamma   90.00
#
_symmetry.space_group_name_H-M   'P 1'
#
loop_
_entity.id
_entity.type
_entity.pdbx_description
1 polymer ?
#
loop_
_entity_poly.entity_id
_entity_poly.type
_entity_poly.pdbx_seq_one_letter_code
_entity_poly.pdbx_strand_id
1 'polypeptide(L)' 'AGGWSPLVSNKYQWLQIDLGERTEITAVATQGGYGSSDWVTSYLLMFSDSGQNWKQYRQEESIW' A
#
# COMPACT_ATOMS: atom_id res chain seq x y z
N ALA A 1 3.56 20.14 -6.85
CA ALA A 1 3.55 18.66 -6.92
C ALA A 1 2.53 18.14 -5.91
N GLY A 2 1.78 17.10 -6.26
CA GLY A 2 0.79 16.48 -5.38
C GLY A 2 1.03 14.97 -5.29
N GLY A 3 0.93 14.42 -4.09
CA GLY A 3 1.18 13.01 -3.83
C GLY A 3 1.79 12.78 -2.45
N TRP A 4 1.90 11.52 -2.05
CA TRP A 4 2.63 11.11 -0.86
C TRP A 4 4.08 10.77 -1.24
N SER A 5 5.03 11.23 -0.43
CA SER A 5 6.44 10.85 -0.55
C SER A 5 7.06 10.73 0.85
N PRO A 6 7.81 9.66 1.14
CA PRO A 6 8.49 9.53 2.41
C PRO A 6 9.70 10.47 2.48
N LEU A 7 10.13 10.80 3.70
CA LEU A 7 11.35 11.58 3.91
C LEU A 7 12.60 10.84 3.42
N VAL A 8 12.63 9.51 3.58
CA VAL A 8 13.75 8.66 3.17
C VAL A 8 13.25 7.65 2.14
N SER A 9 13.84 7.65 0.95
CA SER A 9 13.48 6.72 -0.12
C SER A 9 14.12 5.34 0.11
N ASN A 10 13.49 4.50 0.93
CA ASN A 10 13.87 3.10 1.13
C ASN A 10 12.65 2.17 1.19
N LYS A 11 12.91 0.85 1.17
CA LYS A 11 11.85 -0.18 1.17
C LYS A 11 11.13 -0.37 2.51
N TYR A 12 11.50 0.37 3.56
CA TYR A 12 10.95 0.25 4.91
C TYR A 12 9.95 1.38 5.22
N GLN A 13 9.50 2.13 4.20
CA GLN A 13 8.47 3.15 4.34
C GLN A 13 7.09 2.56 4.02
N TRP A 14 6.04 3.12 4.62
CA TRP A 14 4.66 2.72 4.35
C TRP A 14 3.69 3.90 4.44
N LEU A 15 2.57 3.76 3.73
CA LEU A 15 1.40 4.61 3.88
C LEU A 15 0.29 3.74 4.51
N GLN A 16 -0.15 4.12 5.71
CA GLN A 16 -1.24 3.45 6.40
C GLN A 16 -2.54 4.20 6.15
N ILE A 17 -3.61 3.47 5.81
CA ILE A 17 -4.96 3.98 5.69
C ILE A 17 -5.81 3.30 6.76
N ASP A 18 -6.42 4.08 7.65
CA ASP A 18 -7.41 3.61 8.61
C ASP A 18 -8.81 3.82 8.03
N LEU A 19 -9.57 2.73 7.89
CA LEU A 19 -10.91 2.72 7.30
C LEU A 19 -12.01 2.89 8.36
N GLY A 20 -11.67 2.88 9.66
CA GLY A 20 -12.61 3.04 10.78
C GLY A 20 -13.45 1.79 11.09
N GLU A 21 -13.83 1.02 10.07
CA GLU A 21 -14.57 -0.24 10.23
C GLU A 21 -14.03 -1.35 9.31
N ARG A 22 -14.38 -2.60 9.65
CA ARG A 22 -13.95 -3.77 8.88
C ARG A 22 -14.56 -3.71 7.47
N THR A 23 -13.69 -3.54 6.49
CA THR A 23 -14.08 -3.32 5.09
C THR A 23 -13.42 -4.36 4.19
N GLU A 24 -14.16 -4.88 3.21
CA GLU A 24 -13.61 -5.74 2.17
C GLU A 24 -12.90 -4.89 1.11
N ILE A 25 -11.61 -5.15 0.90
CA ILE A 25 -10.81 -4.48 -0.14
C ILE A 25 -10.59 -5.46 -1.30
N THR A 26 -11.07 -5.08 -2.49
CA THR A 26 -11.01 -5.92 -3.69
C THR A 26 -9.93 -5.49 -4.67
N ALA A 27 -9.50 -4.22 -4.64
CA ALA A 27 -8.48 -3.69 -5.53
C ALA A 27 -7.73 -2.51 -4.91
N VAL A 28 -6.52 -2.26 -5.40
CA VAL A 28 -5.68 -1.10 -5.08
C VAL A 28 -5.23 -0.46 -6.38
N ALA A 29 -5.49 0.84 -6.55
CA ALA A 29 -4.97 1.65 -7.65
C ALA A 29 -3.85 2.56 -7.13
N THR A 30 -2.73 2.64 -7.84
CA THR A 30 -1.60 3.50 -7.49
C THR A 30 -1.45 4.64 -8.50
N GLN A 31 -1.00 5.80 -8.04
CA GLN A 31 -0.69 6.96 -8.88
C GLN A 31 0.63 7.58 -8.43
N GLY A 32 1.48 7.95 -9.40
CA GLY A 32 2.72 8.69 -9.14
C GLY A 32 2.45 10.15 -8.73
N GLY A 33 3.51 10.86 -8.36
CA GLY A 33 3.41 12.27 -7.98
C GLY A 33 3.08 13.17 -9.17
N TYR A 34 2.06 14.03 -9.06
CA TYR A 34 1.72 14.97 -10.12
C TYR A 34 2.85 15.97 -10.35
N GLY A 35 3.34 16.04 -11.59
CA GLY A 35 4.48 16.87 -11.98
C GLY A 35 5.83 16.33 -11.49
N SER A 36 5.89 15.06 -11.07
CA SER A 36 7.12 14.33 -10.75
C SER A 36 7.32 13.12 -11.66
N SER A 37 8.56 12.66 -11.77
CA SER A 37 8.93 11.36 -12.33
C SER A 37 8.97 10.25 -11.26
N ASP A 38 8.45 10.52 -10.05
CA ASP A 38 8.41 9.55 -8.95
C ASP A 38 7.20 8.61 -9.08
N TRP A 39 7.50 7.31 -9.22
CA TRP A 39 6.52 6.23 -9.30
C TRP A 39 6.93 5.07 -8.41
N VAL A 40 5.97 4.52 -7.68
CA VAL A 40 6.15 3.23 -6.98
C VAL A 40 5.89 2.11 -7.97
N THR A 41 6.91 1.28 -8.22
CA THR A 41 6.85 0.19 -9.21
C THR A 41 6.49 -1.16 -8.60
N SER A 42 6.75 -1.35 -7.31
CA SER A 42 6.37 -2.53 -6.55
C SER A 42 6.08 -2.16 -5.09
N TYR A 43 5.18 -2.90 -4.46
CA TYR A 43 4.80 -2.67 -3.07
C TYR A 43 4.43 -3.99 -2.39
N LEU A 44 4.54 -3.99 -1.05
CA LEU A 44 3.96 -5.03 -0.20
C LEU A 44 2.64 -4.50 0.35
N LEU A 45 1.58 -5.29 0.23
CA LEU A 45 0.30 -4.98 0.87
C LEU A 45 0.22 -5.70 2.21
N MET A 46 0.01 -4.93 3.28
CA MET A 46 -0.20 -5.43 4.63
C MET A 46 -1.60 -5.02 5.09
N PHE A 47 -2.28 -5.87 5.86
CA PHE A 47 -3.59 -5.56 6.43
C PHE A 47 -3.68 -6.01 7.90
N SER A 48 -4.54 -5.34 8.67
CA SER A 48 -4.80 -5.66 10.08
C SER A 48 -6.18 -5.17 10.49
N ASP A 49 -6.91 -5.99 11.26
CA ASP A 49 -8.18 -5.58 11.88
C ASP A 49 -7.96 -4.79 13.20
N SER A 50 -6.75 -4.79 13.75
CA SER A 50 -6.43 -4.17 15.06
C SER A 50 -5.39 -3.05 15.00
N GLY A 51 -4.80 -2.80 13.83
CA GLY A 51 -3.70 -1.85 13.66
C GLY A 51 -2.36 -2.28 14.27
N GLN A 52 -2.29 -3.46 14.91
CA GLN A 52 -1.07 -3.95 15.56
C GLN A 52 -0.53 -5.23 14.91
N ASN A 53 -1.42 -6.21 14.66
CA ASN A 53 -1.04 -7.50 14.09
C ASN A 53 -1.22 -7.47 12.58
N TRP A 54 -0.17 -7.05 11.88
CA TRP A 54 -0.19 -6.90 10.43
C TRP A 54 0.15 -8.22 9.74
N LYS A 55 -0.67 -8.58 8.75
CA LYS A 55 -0.47 -9.74 7.88
C LYS A 55 -0.14 -9.28 6.48
N GLN A 56 0.82 -9.94 5.84
CA GLN A 56 1.11 -9.69 4.44
C GLN A 56 0.06 -10.34 3.56
N TYR A 57 -0.53 -9.57 2.66
CA TYR A 57 -1.31 -10.12 1.56
C TYR A 57 -0.38 -10.85 0.61
N ARG A 58 -0.67 -12.13 0.37
CA ARG A 58 -0.02 -12.93 -0.65
C ARG A 58 -1.08 -13.28 -1.66
N GLN A 59 -0.85 -12.90 -2.91
CA GLN A 59 -1.63 -13.44 -4.00
C GLN A 59 -1.29 -14.93 -4.07
N GLU A 60 -2.25 -15.80 -3.74
CA GLU A 60 -2.11 -17.21 -4.08
C GLU A 60 -2.11 -17.28 -5.61
N GLU A 61 -1.05 -17.81 -6.20
CA GLU A 61 -1.07 -18.18 -7.61
C GLU A 61 -2.22 -19.17 -7.76
N SER A 62 -3.30 -18.71 -8.38
CA SER A 62 -4.41 -19.58 -8.72
C SER A 62 -3.89 -20.54 -9.78
N ILE A 63 -3.56 -21.75 -9.36
CA ILE A 63 -3.15 -22.84 -10.26
C ILE A 63 -4.42 -23.29 -10.98
N TRP A 64 -4.76 -22.58 -12.05
CA TRP A 64 -5.76 -23.03 -13.02
C TRP A 64 -5.05 -23.85 -14.10
#